data_AF-A0AAU4Y5Z2-F1
#
_entry.id   AF-A0AAU4Y5Z2-F1
#
_cell.length_a   1.000
_cell.length_b   1.000
_cell.length_c   1.000
_cell.angle_alpha   90.00
_cell.angle_beta   90.00
_cell.angle_gamma   90.00
#
_symmetry.space_group_name_H-M   'P 1'
#
loop_
_entity.id
_entity.type
_entity.pdbx_description
1 polymer ?
#
loop_
_entity_poly.entity_id
_entity_poly.type
_entity_poly.pdbx_seq_one_letter_code
_entity_poly.pdbx_strand_id
1 'polypeptide(L)'
;MASVAREAGVGIATMFRRFPTKEELVDAVFIDRMDAYADAVAVGLEDPDPWNGFVGCIEAACAMQAADSGFADVQSRGARLRAALALTGGPPDRHPVAA
;
A
#
# COMPACT_ATOMS: atom_id res chain seq x y z
N MET A 1 -15.61 3.74 -13.24
CA MET A 1 -16.92 3.95 -12.57
C MET A 1 -17.98 2.98 -13.07
N ALA A 2 -18.57 3.14 -14.28
CA ALA A 2 -19.67 2.27 -14.74
C ALA A 2 -19.39 0.75 -14.68
N SER A 3 -18.21 0.31 -15.14
CA SER A 3 -17.82 -1.10 -15.06
C SER A 3 -17.67 -1.58 -13.61
N VAL A 4 -17.13 -0.74 -12.72
CA VAL A 4 -16.93 -1.08 -11.30
C VAL A 4 -18.26 -1.14 -10.57
N ALA A 5 -19.18 -0.20 -10.84
CA ALA A 5 -20.53 -0.22 -10.28
C ALA A 5 -21.28 -1.50 -10.66
N ARG A 6 -21.19 -1.91 -11.94
CA ARG A 6 -21.77 -3.16 -12.43
C ARG A 6 -21.19 -4.37 -11.72
N GLU A 7 -19.86 -4.46 -11.62
CA GLU A 7 -19.19 -5.59 -10.97
C GLU A 7 -19.54 -5.68 -9.48
N ALA A 8 -19.60 -4.53 -8.79
CA ALA A 8 -19.97 -4.45 -7.39
C ALA A 8 -21.49 -4.60 -7.13
N GLY A 9 -22.31 -4.77 -8.18
CA GLY A 9 -23.77 -4.91 -8.04
C GLY A 9 -24.48 -3.65 -7.51
N VAL A 10 -23.87 -2.47 -7.63
CA VAL A 10 -24.42 -1.20 -7.15
C VAL A 10 -24.86 -0.28 -8.30
N GLY A 11 -25.86 0.56 -8.03
CA GLY A 11 -26.28 1.59 -8.98
C GLY A 11 -25.17 2.62 -9.24
N ILE A 12 -25.01 3.07 -10.49
CA ILE A 12 -23.98 4.06 -10.85
C ILE A 12 -24.16 5.40 -10.11
N ALA A 13 -25.40 5.80 -9.82
CA ALA A 13 -25.69 6.98 -9.02
C ALA A 13 -25.28 6.82 -7.54
N THR A 14 -25.38 5.61 -6.99
CA THR A 14 -24.89 5.30 -5.64
C THR A 14 -23.36 5.40 -5.60
N MET A 15 -22.69 4.88 -6.63
CA MET A 15 -21.24 4.96 -6.74
C MET A 15 -20.74 6.41 -6.80
N PHE A 16 -21.33 7.25 -7.67
CA PHE A 16 -20.97 8.68 -7.75
C PHE A 16 -21.33 9.48 -6.50
N ARG A 17 -22.35 9.08 -5.73
CA ARG A 17 -22.63 9.72 -4.42
C ARG A 17 -21.53 9.45 -3.40
N ARG A 18 -20.98 8.23 -3.40
CA ARG A 18 -19.93 7.83 -2.44
C ARG A 18 -18.53 8.26 -2.88
N PHE A 19 -18.29 8.24 -4.19
CA PHE A 19 -17.05 8.58 -4.86
C PHE A 19 -17.37 9.49 -6.06
N PRO A 20 -17.48 10.80 -5.82
CA PRO A 20 -17.74 11.81 -6.86
C PRO A 20 -16.82 11.70 -8.08
N THR A 21 -15.56 11.33 -7.85
CA THR A 21 -14.54 11.18 -8.90
C THR A 21 -13.99 9.76 -8.96
N LYS A 22 -13.36 9.41 -10.09
CA LYS A 22 -12.68 8.11 -10.22
C LYS A 22 -11.47 8.07 -9.29
N GLU A 23 -10.80 9.21 -9.13
CA GLU A 23 -9.64 9.42 -8.29
C GLU A 23 -9.99 9.13 -6.82
N GLU A 24 -11.09 9.66 -6.30
CA GLU A 24 -11.53 9.37 -4.92
C GLU A 24 -11.88 7.89 -4.68
N LEU A 25 -12.44 7.20 -5.69
CA LEU A 25 -12.63 5.76 -5.61
C LEU A 25 -11.29 5.04 -5.51
N VAL A 26 -10.33 5.43 -6.36
CA VAL A 26 -9.00 4.83 -6.36
C VAL A 26 -8.33 5.10 -5.03
N ASP A 27 -8.29 6.34 -4.54
CA ASP A 27 -7.69 6.68 -3.25
C ASP A 27 -8.27 5.85 -2.12
N ALA A 28 -9.60 5.69 -2.06
CA ALA A 28 -10.26 4.88 -1.05
C ALA A 28 -9.87 3.39 -1.10
N VAL A 29 -9.67 2.83 -2.30
CA VAL A 29 -9.20 1.43 -2.45
C VAL A 29 -7.72 1.30 -2.06
N PHE A 30 -6.92 2.35 -2.24
CA PHE A 30 -5.50 2.32 -1.95
C PHE A 30 -5.17 2.57 -0.48
N ILE A 31 -5.98 3.35 0.25
CA ILE A 31 -5.76 3.64 1.68
C ILE A 31 -5.69 2.35 2.51
N ASP A 32 -6.67 1.45 2.36
CA ASP A 32 -6.69 0.18 3.09
C ASP A 32 -5.44 -0.68 2.82
N ARG A 33 -4.89 -0.58 1.60
CA ARG A 33 -3.64 -1.27 1.25
C ARG A 33 -2.41 -0.59 1.85
N MET A 34 -2.37 0.74 1.88
CA MET A 34 -1.28 1.49 2.53
C MET A 34 -1.23 1.22 4.03
N ASP A 35 -2.38 1.10 4.68
CA ASP A 35 -2.46 0.72 6.09
C ASP A 35 -1.87 -0.69 6.31
N ALA A 36 -2.16 -1.66 5.43
CA ALA A 36 -1.56 -2.99 5.50
C ALA A 36 -0.02 -2.98 5.32
N TYR A 37 0.53 -2.09 4.49
CA TYR A 37 1.99 -1.89 4.41
C TYR A 37 2.55 -1.28 5.70
N ALA A 38 1.86 -0.30 6.28
CA ALA A 38 2.27 0.29 7.54
C ALA A 38 2.27 -0.74 8.67
N ASP A 39 1.26 -1.61 8.72
CA ASP A 39 1.19 -2.71 9.67
C ASP A 39 2.35 -3.70 9.49
N ALA A 40 2.68 -4.07 8.25
CA ALA A 40 3.82 -4.95 7.98
C ALA A 40 5.16 -4.34 8.44
N VAL A 41 5.33 -3.02 8.28
CA VAL A 41 6.48 -2.29 8.81
C VAL A 41 6.47 -2.30 10.34
N ALA A 42 5.32 -2.05 10.97
CA ALA A 42 5.19 -2.06 12.42
C ALA A 42 5.57 -3.43 13.02
N VAL A 43 5.10 -4.52 12.42
CA VAL A 43 5.48 -5.89 12.81
C VAL A 43 6.98 -6.12 12.64
N GLY A 44 7.56 -5.68 11.51
CA GLY A 44 9.00 -5.81 11.27
C GLY A 44 9.85 -5.04 12.30
N LEU A 45 9.37 -3.89 12.77
CA LEU A 45 10.05 -3.08 13.80
C LEU A 45 10.01 -3.71 15.20
N GLU A 46 9.15 -4.70 15.44
CA GLU A 46 9.08 -5.44 16.70
C GLU A 46 10.10 -6.60 16.75
N ASP A 47 10.75 -6.95 15.62
CA ASP A 47 11.75 -8.02 15.59
C ASP A 47 13.05 -7.60 16.29
N PRO A 48 13.55 -8.39 17.28
CA PRO A 48 14.82 -8.12 17.94
C PRO A 48 16.03 -8.14 17.00
N ASP A 49 15.94 -8.81 15.86
CA ASP A 49 16.95 -8.81 14.80
C ASP A 49 16.48 -7.88 13.65
N PRO A 50 17.12 -6.70 13.47
CA PRO A 50 16.73 -5.75 12.43
C PRO A 50 16.74 -6.32 11.01
N TRP A 51 17.61 -7.29 10.72
CA TRP A 51 17.66 -7.90 9.40
C TRP A 51 16.44 -8.81 9.17
N ASN A 52 16.05 -9.59 10.18
CA ASN A 52 14.86 -10.43 10.09
C ASN A 52 13.59 -9.58 9.96
N GLY A 53 13.48 -8.50 10.75
CA GLY A 53 12.40 -7.53 10.63
C GLY A 53 12.29 -6.91 9.23
N PHE A 54 13.42 -6.53 8.64
CA PHE A 54 13.47 -6.01 7.26
C PHE A 54 13.04 -7.05 6.23
N VAL A 55 13.59 -8.27 6.29
CA VAL A 55 13.25 -9.36 5.36
C VAL A 55 11.76 -9.68 5.46
N GLY A 56 11.22 -9.84 6.68
CA GLY A 56 9.80 -10.11 6.89
C GLY A 56 8.89 -9.00 6.35
N CYS A 57 9.26 -7.74 6.52
CA CYS A 57 8.54 -6.61 5.94
C CYS A 57 8.50 -6.67 4.40
N ILE A 58 9.63 -6.99 3.74
CA ILE A 58 9.71 -7.09 2.28
C ILE A 58 8.94 -8.31 1.77
N GLU A 59 9.03 -9.45 2.45
CA GLU A 59 8.28 -10.65 2.10
C GLU A 59 6.76 -10.41 2.19
N ALA A 60 6.30 -9.77 3.27
CA ALA A 60 4.90 -9.39 3.43
C ALA A 60 4.44 -8.43 2.33
N ALA A 61 5.26 -7.41 2.02
CA ALA A 61 5.00 -6.47 0.94
C ALA A 61 4.87 -7.17 -0.43
N CYS A 62 5.79 -8.08 -0.76
CA CYS A 62 5.75 -8.86 -1.99
C CYS A 62 4.55 -9.82 -2.04
N ALA A 63 4.20 -10.47 -0.92
CA ALA A 63 3.04 -11.34 -0.83
C ALA A 63 1.73 -10.57 -1.08
N MET A 64 1.60 -9.37 -0.51
CA MET A 64 0.45 -8.49 -0.75
C MET A 64 0.32 -8.09 -2.23
N GLN A 65 1.45 -7.80 -2.90
CA GLN A 65 1.45 -7.49 -4.34
C GLN A 65 1.12 -8.71 -5.19
N ALA A 66 1.65 -9.89 -4.84
CA ALA A 66 1.39 -11.13 -5.56
C ALA A 66 -0.09 -11.57 -5.45
N ALA A 67 -0.73 -11.30 -4.32
CA ALA A 67 -2.14 -11.60 -4.10
C ALA A 67 -3.10 -10.64 -4.83
N ASP A 68 -2.61 -9.47 -5.28
CA ASP A 68 -3.42 -8.43 -5.92
C ASP A 68 -2.73 -7.88 -7.17
N SER A 69 -2.86 -8.62 -8.28
CA SER A 69 -2.27 -8.25 -9.57
C SER A 69 -2.80 -6.92 -10.11
N GLY A 70 -4.01 -6.50 -9.75
CA GLY A 70 -4.58 -5.20 -10.12
C GLY A 70 -3.89 -4.04 -9.40
N PHE A 71 -3.58 -4.21 -8.11
CA PHE A 71 -2.79 -3.26 -7.33
C PHE A 71 -1.35 -3.17 -7.83
N ALA A 72 -0.70 -4.31 -8.12
CA ALA A 72 0.65 -4.36 -8.67
C ALA A 72 0.75 -3.66 -10.04
N ASP A 73 -0.25 -3.83 -10.91
CA ASP A 73 -0.27 -3.16 -12.22
C ASP A 73 -0.44 -1.63 -12.09
N VAL A 74 -1.23 -1.15 -11.13
CA VAL A 74 -1.38 0.28 -10.87
C VAL A 74 -0.12 0.89 -10.22
N GLN A 75 0.50 0.21 -9.25
CA GLN A 75 1.78 0.63 -8.65
C GLN A 75 2.91 0.72 -9.69
N SER A 76 3.03 -0.28 -10.57
CA SER A 76 4.08 -0.32 -11.60
C SER A 76 3.86 0.71 -12.72
N ARG A 77 2.61 0.99 -13.10
CA ARG A 77 2.26 1.99 -14.14
C ARG A 77 2.22 3.42 -13.61
N GLY A 78 2.01 3.60 -12.31
CA GLY A 78 1.72 4.87 -11.66
C GLY A 78 2.72 5.24 -10.58
N ALA A 79 4.02 5.14 -10.85
CA ALA A 79 5.09 5.66 -9.98
C ALA A 79 5.06 7.22 -9.89
N ARG A 80 3.98 7.73 -9.32
CA ARG A 80 3.84 8.98 -8.57
C ARG A 80 3.06 8.68 -7.31
N LEU A 81 3.44 7.63 -6.58
CA LEU A 81 3.12 7.56 -5.16
C LEU A 81 3.80 8.77 -4.52
N ARG A 82 3.02 9.80 -4.14
CA ARG A 82 3.45 10.76 -3.12
C ARG A 82 3.41 10.03 -1.77
N ALA A 83 4.25 9.01 -1.64
CA ALA A 83 4.45 8.32 -0.39
C ALA A 83 5.11 9.30 0.59
N ALA A 84 4.32 9.67 1.60
CA ALA A 84 4.78 10.03 2.93
C ALA A 84 5.95 11.03 3.03
N LEU A 85 5.60 12.32 2.92
CA LEU A 85 6.29 13.42 3.63
C LEU A 85 6.24 13.28 5.17
N ALA A 86 5.88 12.11 5.70
CA ALA A 86 5.79 11.82 7.13
C ALA A 86 6.79 10.75 7.62
N LEU A 87 7.53 10.08 6.72
CA LEU A 87 8.60 9.15 7.12
C LEU A 87 9.96 9.83 7.33
N THR A 88 10.06 11.15 7.14
CA THR A 88 11.24 11.93 7.51
C THR A 88 11.26 12.25 9.02
N GLY A 89 11.23 11.21 9.84
CA GLY A 89 12.15 11.16 10.98
C GLY A 89 13.53 10.81 10.44
N GLY A 90 14.59 11.43 10.95
CA GLY A 90 15.93 11.42 10.36
C GLY A 90 16.52 10.04 10.07
N PRO A 91 17.58 9.96 9.24
CA PRO A 91 18.13 8.69 8.77
C PRO A 91 18.50 7.79 9.96
N PRO A 92 18.17 6.48 9.92
CA PRO A 92 18.68 5.55 10.92
C PRO A 92 20.20 5.52 10.83
N ASP A 93 20.85 5.63 11.99
CA ASP A 93 22.29 5.43 12.12
C ASP A 93 22.68 4.14 11.39
N ARG A 94 23.64 4.27 10.47
CA ARG A 94 24.17 3.14 9.72
C ARG A 94 24.88 2.21 10.70
N HIS A 95 24.19 1.16 11.14
CA HIS A 95 24.86 0.00 11.69
C HIS A 95 25.64 -0.70 10.57
N PRO A 96 26.94 -0.98 10.76
CA PRO A 96 27.74 -1.65 9.75
C PRO A 96 27.19 -3.06 9.54
N VAL A 97 26.77 -3.36 8.31
CA VAL A 97 26.58 -4.73 7.84
C VAL A 97 27.94 -5.40 7.91
N ALA A 98 28.14 -6.27 8.91
CA ALA A 98 29.30 -7.13 8.98
C ALA A 98 29.25 -8.12 7.82
N ALA A 99 30.36 -8.20 7.07
CA ALA A 99 30.57 -9.10 5.94
C ALA A 99 30.81 -10.55 6.38
#